data_AF-A0A4R5VWR7-F1
#
_entry.id   AF-A0A4R5VWR7-F1
#
_cell.length_a   1.000
_cell.length_b   1.000
_cell.length_c   1.000
_cell.angle_alpha   90.00
_cell.angle_beta   90.00
_cell.angle_gamma   90.00
#
_symmetry.space_group_name_H-M   'P 1'
#
loop_
_entity.id
_entity.type
_entity.pdbx_description
1 polymer ?
#
loop_
_entity_poly.entity_id
_entity_poly.type
_entity_poly.pdbx_seq_one_letter_code
_entity_poly.pdbx_strand_id
1 'polypeptide(L)'
;MKSLKIKSGFFFTALGLIVSSQLVGCASVSNGTTSAIKIDTLSKDGRSVSGARCELSNDSGTVSLTTPGSVIVHRSSSDLKITCTKDGFDPASGTATSRMTGSFYGNILIGGGIGMIVDHSNGSAYNYPEWMQLVMGSNLFFDRRNSADNLPTPSTSIANGTVDAQPASGMNTVQQNQAASAAAPTSIRVGQSSKEIEKLAEQQSCKSEQGAGLVSQNGPTKEDYKINCIDGRQLAAHCEYRQCTLSPATSTQ
;
A
#
# COMPACT_ATOMS: atom_id res chain seq x y z
N MET A 1 -21.32 -14.07 77.41
CA MET A 1 -19.90 -14.41 77.21
C MET A 1 -19.79 -15.73 76.46
N LYS A 2 -19.30 -15.68 75.21
CA LYS A 2 -18.42 -16.67 74.54
C LYS A 2 -18.40 -16.31 73.05
N SER A 3 -17.31 -15.66 72.65
CA SER A 3 -16.99 -15.30 71.27
C SER A 3 -16.74 -16.55 70.45
N LEU A 4 -17.40 -16.68 69.29
CA LEU A 4 -17.13 -17.75 68.33
C LEU A 4 -16.38 -17.14 67.13
N LYS A 5 -15.07 -17.38 67.07
CA LYS A 5 -14.18 -17.02 65.95
C LYS A 5 -14.41 -17.99 64.80
N ILE A 6 -14.90 -17.49 63.66
CA ILE A 6 -14.97 -18.25 62.42
C ILE A 6 -13.67 -17.98 61.64
N LYS A 7 -12.90 -19.05 61.44
CA LYS A 7 -11.61 -19.06 60.75
C LYS A 7 -11.82 -18.92 59.24
N SER A 8 -11.03 -18.04 58.63
CA SER A 8 -10.86 -17.90 57.19
C SER A 8 -10.22 -19.17 56.59
N GLY A 9 -10.90 -19.78 55.62
CA GLY A 9 -10.38 -20.90 54.83
C GLY A 9 -11.16 -21.01 53.53
N PHE A 10 -10.49 -20.63 52.44
CA PHE A 10 -10.86 -20.79 51.03
C PHE A 10 -11.64 -22.09 50.75
N PHE A 11 -12.78 -22.03 50.06
CA PHE A 11 -13.21 -23.00 49.04
C PHE A 11 -14.38 -22.45 48.20
N PHE A 12 -14.09 -22.16 46.94
CA PHE A 12 -14.94 -22.16 45.74
C PHE A 12 -16.44 -22.46 45.88
N THR A 13 -17.32 -21.51 45.55
CA THR A 13 -18.47 -21.72 44.62
C THR A 13 -19.15 -20.40 44.24
N ALA A 14 -19.57 -20.34 42.98
CA ALA A 14 -20.02 -19.19 42.20
C ALA A 14 -21.36 -18.58 42.60
N LEU A 15 -21.55 -17.27 42.39
CA LEU A 15 -22.76 -16.74 41.74
C LEU A 15 -22.61 -15.28 41.25
N GLY A 16 -22.68 -15.10 39.92
CA GLY A 16 -23.44 -14.00 39.31
C GLY A 16 -22.74 -12.66 39.07
N LEU A 17 -21.94 -12.56 37.99
CA LEU A 17 -21.87 -11.33 37.19
C LEU A 17 -21.31 -11.68 35.79
N ILE A 18 -22.14 -12.37 35.01
CA ILE A 18 -21.93 -12.53 33.56
C ILE A 18 -22.31 -11.18 32.92
N VAL A 19 -21.35 -10.26 32.87
CA VAL A 19 -21.42 -9.08 32.00
C VAL A 19 -21.11 -9.57 30.59
N SER A 20 -22.15 -9.94 29.86
CA SER A 20 -22.07 -10.17 28.42
C SER A 20 -21.87 -8.84 27.71
N SER A 21 -20.62 -8.37 27.65
CA SER A 21 -20.20 -7.29 26.77
C SER A 21 -20.37 -7.77 25.33
N GLN A 22 -21.57 -7.57 24.77
CA GLN A 22 -21.76 -7.68 23.33
C GLN A 22 -20.92 -6.58 22.71
N LEU A 23 -19.81 -6.97 22.09
CA LEU A 23 -19.06 -6.10 21.19
C LEU A 23 -20.00 -5.78 20.02
N VAL A 24 -20.73 -4.68 20.13
CA VAL A 24 -21.38 -4.04 18.98
C VAL A 24 -20.25 -3.41 18.16
N GLY A 25 -19.51 -4.25 17.46
CA GLY A 25 -18.63 -3.79 16.40
C GLY A 25 -19.52 -3.32 15.26
N CYS A 26 -19.60 -2.01 15.03
CA CYS A 26 -20.02 -1.46 13.75
C CYS A 26 -18.95 -1.79 12.71
N ALA A 27 -18.78 -3.07 12.38
CA ALA A 27 -17.97 -3.49 11.25
C ALA A 27 -18.78 -3.18 10.00
N SER A 28 -18.62 -1.97 9.45
CA SER A 28 -18.99 -1.70 8.07
C SER A 28 -18.06 -2.52 7.17
N VAL A 29 -18.38 -3.80 7.02
CA VAL A 29 -17.82 -4.65 5.97
C VAL A 29 -18.36 -4.08 4.67
N SER A 30 -17.54 -3.28 3.98
CA SER A 30 -17.87 -2.79 2.64
C SER A 30 -17.74 -3.93 1.63
N ASN A 31 -18.64 -4.91 1.73
CA ASN A 31 -18.83 -5.97 0.73
C ASN A 31 -19.45 -5.32 -0.51
N GLY A 32 -18.58 -4.87 -1.42
CA GLY A 32 -19.01 -4.21 -2.65
C GLY A 32 -17.94 -4.31 -3.71
N THR A 33 -18.37 -4.30 -4.97
CA THR A 33 -17.47 -4.24 -6.13
C THR A 33 -17.18 -2.81 -6.54
N THR A 34 -17.57 -1.80 -5.74
CA THR A 34 -17.42 -0.39 -6.08
C THR A 34 -16.80 0.41 -4.94
N SER A 35 -16.09 1.47 -5.29
CA SER A 35 -15.51 2.45 -4.36
C SER A 35 -16.02 3.85 -4.67
N ALA A 36 -16.36 4.60 -3.62
CA ALA A 36 -16.56 6.04 -3.73
C ALA A 36 -15.20 6.73 -3.72
N ILE A 37 -14.88 7.46 -4.80
CA ILE A 37 -13.61 8.17 -4.98
C ILE A 37 -13.92 9.67 -4.96
N LYS A 38 -13.28 10.42 -4.07
CA LYS A 38 -13.27 11.87 -4.04
C LYS A 38 -12.02 12.41 -4.73
N ILE A 39 -12.23 13.36 -5.65
CA ILE A 39 -11.15 14.07 -6.36
C ILE A 39 -11.28 15.57 -6.12
N ASP A 40 -10.17 16.15 -5.69
CA ASP A 40 -9.95 17.59 -5.69
C ASP A 40 -8.80 17.92 -6.65
N THR A 41 -8.76 19.15 -7.17
CA THR A 41 -7.68 19.63 -8.05
C THR A 41 -7.03 20.89 -7.49
N LEU A 42 -5.71 20.96 -7.60
CA LEU A 42 -4.88 22.07 -7.14
C LEU A 42 -4.04 22.61 -8.30
N SER A 43 -3.69 23.89 -8.25
CA SER A 43 -2.64 24.46 -9.10
C SER A 43 -1.24 24.12 -8.56
N LYS A 44 -0.18 24.36 -9.34
CA LYS A 44 1.22 24.11 -8.94
C LYS A 44 1.63 24.86 -7.68
N ASP A 45 0.99 25.99 -7.38
CA ASP A 45 1.20 26.80 -6.18
C ASP A 45 0.21 26.48 -5.04
N GLY A 46 -0.50 25.35 -5.14
CA GLY A 46 -1.32 24.80 -4.05
C GLY A 46 -2.71 25.41 -3.89
N ARG A 47 -3.16 26.29 -4.81
CA ARG A 47 -4.52 26.85 -4.77
C ARG A 47 -5.53 25.87 -5.35
N SER A 48 -6.72 25.82 -4.78
CA SER A 48 -7.80 24.98 -5.31
C SER A 48 -8.20 25.43 -6.72
N VAL A 49 -8.28 24.47 -7.64
CA VAL A 49 -8.84 24.65 -8.99
C VAL A 49 -10.17 23.92 -9.02
N SER A 50 -11.26 24.62 -9.30
CA SER A 50 -12.60 24.03 -9.43
C SER A 50 -13.04 23.97 -10.90
N GLY A 51 -14.01 23.10 -11.17
CA GLY A 51 -14.58 22.94 -12.50
C GLY A 51 -13.65 22.23 -13.49
N ALA A 52 -12.66 21.46 -13.02
CA ALA A 52 -11.86 20.59 -13.89
C ALA A 52 -12.65 19.31 -14.19
N ARG A 53 -12.64 18.87 -15.45
CA ARG A 53 -13.29 17.64 -15.87
C ARG A 53 -12.31 16.50 -15.69
N CYS A 54 -12.63 15.55 -14.83
CA CYS A 54 -11.81 14.38 -14.57
C CYS A 54 -12.44 13.12 -15.14
N GLU A 55 -11.63 12.32 -15.82
CA GLU A 55 -11.97 10.99 -16.30
C GLU A 55 -11.17 9.96 -15.51
N LEU A 56 -11.87 8.96 -14.95
CA LEU A 56 -11.31 7.87 -14.17
C LEU A 56 -11.58 6.57 -14.93
N SER A 57 -10.54 5.80 -15.22
CA SER A 57 -10.64 4.59 -16.04
C SER A 57 -9.81 3.42 -15.53
N ASN A 58 -10.39 2.23 -15.63
CA ASN A 58 -9.74 0.95 -15.44
C ASN A 58 -10.31 -0.07 -16.46
N ASP A 59 -9.98 -1.34 -16.32
CA ASP A 59 -10.49 -2.41 -17.19
C ASP A 59 -12.02 -2.67 -17.07
N SER A 60 -12.67 -2.13 -16.04
CA SER A 60 -14.11 -2.27 -15.81
C SER A 60 -14.92 -1.13 -16.45
N GLY A 61 -14.26 -0.07 -16.88
CA GLY A 61 -14.87 1.02 -17.62
C GLY A 61 -14.31 2.39 -17.25
N THR A 62 -15.00 3.42 -17.73
CA THR A 62 -14.64 4.83 -17.56
C THR A 62 -15.80 5.60 -16.97
N VAL A 63 -15.52 6.42 -15.96
CA VAL A 63 -16.49 7.36 -15.38
C VAL A 63 -15.90 8.77 -15.37
N SER A 64 -16.75 9.79 -15.31
CA SER A 64 -16.31 11.19 -15.26
C SER A 64 -16.93 11.94 -14.10
N LEU A 65 -16.21 12.95 -13.60
CA LEU A 65 -16.70 13.90 -12.60
C LEU A 65 -16.16 15.31 -12.89
N THR A 66 -16.74 16.30 -12.23
CA THR A 66 -16.21 17.68 -12.21
C THR A 66 -15.74 18.00 -10.80
N THR A 67 -14.55 18.57 -10.66
CA THR A 67 -13.94 18.82 -9.34
C THR A 67 -14.40 20.13 -8.70
N PRO A 68 -14.38 20.21 -7.35
CA PRO A 68 -14.25 19.10 -6.41
C PRO A 68 -15.49 18.21 -6.46
N GLY A 69 -15.32 16.89 -6.39
CA GLY A 69 -16.44 15.97 -6.52
C GLY A 69 -16.11 14.52 -6.18
N SER A 70 -17.16 13.71 -6.06
CA SER A 70 -17.04 12.28 -5.80
C SER A 70 -17.76 11.48 -6.88
N VAL A 71 -17.21 10.32 -7.23
CA VAL A 71 -17.79 9.38 -8.19
C VAL A 71 -17.66 7.96 -7.68
N ILE A 72 -18.59 7.09 -8.09
CA ILE A 72 -18.52 5.66 -7.83
C ILE A 72 -17.76 4.99 -8.97
N VAL A 73 -16.69 4.26 -8.63
CA VAL A 73 -15.85 3.51 -9.57
C VAL A 73 -15.98 2.02 -9.28
N HIS A 74 -16.06 1.20 -10.32
CA HIS A 74 -15.98 -0.26 -10.16
C HIS A 74 -14.55 -0.66 -9.80
N ARG A 75 -14.38 -1.42 -8.72
CA ARG A 75 -13.10 -1.91 -8.22
C ARG A 75 -12.53 -2.93 -9.21
N SER A 76 -11.22 -2.92 -9.39
CA SER A 76 -10.54 -3.87 -10.25
C SER A 76 -9.14 -4.19 -9.73
N SER A 77 -8.57 -5.30 -10.18
CA SER A 77 -7.16 -5.63 -10.01
C SER A 77 -6.22 -4.66 -10.75
N SER A 78 -6.70 -3.96 -11.78
CA SER A 78 -5.94 -2.97 -12.54
C SER A 78 -5.91 -1.61 -11.83
N ASP A 79 -4.82 -0.86 -12.04
CA ASP A 79 -4.69 0.49 -11.50
C ASP A 79 -5.70 1.44 -12.13
N LEU A 80 -6.23 2.36 -11.31
CA LEU A 80 -7.18 3.37 -11.75
C LEU A 80 -6.42 4.58 -12.31
N LYS A 81 -6.58 4.84 -13.60
CA LYS A 81 -6.01 6.01 -14.28
C LYS A 81 -6.96 7.19 -14.13
N ILE A 82 -6.41 8.37 -13.85
CA ILE A 82 -7.15 9.60 -13.63
C ILE A 82 -6.55 10.68 -14.53
N THR A 83 -7.38 11.34 -15.33
CA THR A 83 -6.95 12.48 -16.15
C THR A 83 -7.89 13.64 -15.90
N CYS A 84 -7.37 14.78 -15.44
CA CYS A 84 -8.15 15.99 -15.20
C CYS A 84 -7.73 17.11 -16.16
N THR A 85 -8.71 17.72 -16.83
CA THR A 85 -8.50 18.82 -17.78
C THR A 85 -9.28 20.07 -17.36
N LYS A 86 -8.67 21.23 -17.61
CA LYS A 86 -9.28 22.55 -17.38
C LYS A 86 -8.64 23.57 -18.31
N ASP A 87 -9.46 24.42 -18.91
CA ASP A 87 -8.95 25.51 -19.75
C ASP A 87 -7.98 26.40 -18.99
N GLY A 88 -6.84 26.71 -19.62
CA GLY A 88 -5.78 27.51 -19.01
C GLY A 88 -4.83 26.73 -18.09
N PHE A 89 -4.97 25.41 -17.98
CA PHE A 89 -4.08 24.55 -17.22
C PHE A 89 -3.59 23.36 -18.05
N ASP A 90 -2.32 22.97 -17.87
CA ASP A 90 -1.83 21.69 -18.38
C ASP A 90 -2.61 20.53 -17.71
N PRO A 91 -2.93 19.43 -18.43
CA PRO A 91 -3.64 18.30 -17.86
C PRO A 91 -2.92 17.71 -16.64
N ALA A 92 -3.68 17.32 -15.62
CA ALA A 92 -3.17 16.49 -14.53
C ALA A 92 -3.40 15.01 -14.87
N SER A 93 -2.39 14.18 -14.60
CA SER A 93 -2.50 12.72 -14.66
C SER A 93 -2.27 12.13 -13.28
N GLY A 94 -3.07 11.13 -12.92
CA GLY A 94 -2.98 10.38 -11.67
C GLY A 94 -3.08 8.88 -11.92
N THR A 95 -2.30 8.09 -11.18
CA THR A 95 -2.43 6.64 -11.11
C THR A 95 -2.71 6.23 -9.68
N ALA A 96 -3.91 5.72 -9.43
CA ALA A 96 -4.30 5.13 -8.15
C ALA A 96 -4.04 3.63 -8.18
N THR A 97 -3.08 3.17 -7.37
CA THR A 97 -2.70 1.76 -7.31
C THR A 97 -3.81 0.91 -6.71
N SER A 98 -4.20 -0.16 -7.41
CA SER A 98 -5.14 -1.14 -6.86
C SER A 98 -4.48 -1.98 -5.78
N ARG A 99 -5.15 -2.13 -4.64
CA ARG A 99 -4.69 -2.93 -3.51
C ARG A 99 -5.74 -3.93 -3.08
N MET A 100 -5.30 -5.16 -2.82
CA MET A 100 -6.17 -6.18 -2.27
C MET A 100 -6.57 -5.82 -0.84
N THR A 101 -7.85 -5.94 -0.53
CA THR A 101 -8.41 -5.58 0.79
C THR A 101 -8.01 -6.63 1.82
N GLY A 102 -7.59 -6.23 3.02
CA GLY A 102 -7.25 -7.17 4.11
C GLY A 102 -8.41 -8.09 4.52
N SER A 103 -9.66 -7.68 4.26
CA SER A 103 -10.88 -8.49 4.45
C SER A 103 -10.92 -9.76 3.58
N PHE A 104 -10.11 -9.85 2.52
CA PHE A 104 -9.93 -11.06 1.73
C PHE A 104 -9.40 -12.22 2.59
N TYR A 105 -8.56 -11.95 3.60
CA TYR A 105 -8.04 -12.97 4.50
C TYR A 105 -9.03 -13.39 5.60
N GLY A 106 -10.02 -12.54 5.92
CA GLY A 106 -11.03 -12.84 6.95
C GLY A 106 -12.08 -13.86 6.48
N ASN A 107 -12.45 -13.82 5.21
CA ASN A 107 -13.43 -14.75 4.62
C ASN A 107 -12.83 -16.09 4.18
N ILE A 108 -11.49 -16.23 4.10
CA ILE A 108 -10.85 -17.54 3.85
C ILE A 108 -11.18 -18.54 4.96
N LEU A 109 -11.42 -18.08 6.20
CA LEU A 109 -11.83 -18.93 7.32
C LEU A 109 -13.29 -19.39 7.27
N ILE A 110 -14.17 -18.74 6.46
CA ILE A 110 -15.61 -19.03 6.43
C ILE A 110 -16.08 -19.57 5.05
N GLY A 111 -15.42 -19.22 3.95
CA GLY A 111 -15.90 -19.50 2.58
C GLY A 111 -15.06 -20.46 1.71
N GLY A 112 -13.87 -20.87 2.16
CA GLY A 112 -12.96 -21.69 1.36
C GLY A 112 -12.44 -20.98 0.09
N GLY A 113 -11.48 -21.59 -0.62
CA GLY A 113 -10.80 -20.97 -1.79
C GLY A 113 -11.71 -20.56 -2.96
N ILE A 114 -12.99 -20.91 -2.94
CA ILE A 114 -13.98 -20.53 -3.96
C ILE A 114 -14.31 -19.03 -3.87
N GLY A 115 -14.42 -18.47 -2.66
CA GLY A 115 -14.67 -17.03 -2.47
C GLY A 115 -13.55 -16.18 -3.06
N MET A 116 -12.30 -16.66 -2.95
CA MET A 116 -11.12 -15.96 -3.46
C MET A 116 -11.16 -15.73 -4.99
N ILE A 117 -11.66 -16.71 -5.74
CA ILE A 117 -11.67 -16.67 -7.22
C ILE A 117 -12.76 -15.71 -7.69
N VAL A 118 -13.96 -15.80 -7.10
CA VAL A 118 -15.09 -14.95 -7.48
C VAL A 118 -14.80 -13.48 -7.12
N ASP A 119 -14.27 -13.25 -5.91
CA ASP A 119 -13.95 -11.90 -5.43
C ASP A 119 -12.82 -11.23 -6.23
N HIS A 120 -11.87 -12.03 -6.71
CA HIS A 120 -10.87 -11.55 -7.66
C HIS A 120 -11.51 -11.18 -9.00
N SER A 121 -12.37 -12.05 -9.54
CA SER A 121 -12.96 -11.87 -10.87
C SER A 121 -13.93 -10.70 -10.97
N ASN A 122 -14.69 -10.39 -9.90
CA ASN A 122 -15.67 -9.30 -9.91
C ASN A 122 -15.13 -7.98 -9.34
N GLY A 123 -13.88 -8.00 -8.83
CA GLY A 123 -13.20 -6.82 -8.29
C GLY A 123 -13.43 -6.56 -6.80
N SER A 124 -14.29 -7.31 -6.10
CA SER A 124 -14.59 -7.09 -4.66
C SER A 124 -13.37 -7.28 -3.76
N ALA A 125 -12.37 -8.03 -4.21
CA ALA A 125 -11.11 -8.23 -3.50
C ALA A 125 -10.23 -6.96 -3.46
N TYR A 126 -10.54 -5.93 -4.25
CA TYR A 126 -9.67 -4.77 -4.46
C TYR A 126 -10.21 -3.48 -3.88
N ASN A 127 -9.33 -2.51 -3.69
CA ASN A 127 -9.65 -1.17 -3.23
C ASN A 127 -8.65 -0.15 -3.77
N TYR A 128 -9.16 1.07 -3.96
CA TYR A 128 -8.39 2.25 -4.36
C TYR A 128 -8.27 3.24 -3.20
N PRO A 129 -7.35 4.22 -3.25
CA PRO A 129 -7.38 5.40 -2.39
C PRO A 129 -8.72 6.14 -2.52
N GLU A 130 -9.32 6.54 -1.40
CA GLU A 130 -10.68 7.13 -1.40
C GLU A 130 -10.69 8.63 -1.65
N TRP A 131 -9.62 9.35 -1.30
CA TRP A 131 -9.49 10.78 -1.55
C TRP A 131 -8.13 11.09 -2.16
N MET A 132 -8.13 11.75 -3.30
CA MET A 132 -6.91 12.19 -4.01
C MET A 132 -6.99 13.67 -4.41
N GLN A 133 -5.84 14.32 -4.37
CA GLN A 133 -5.66 15.70 -4.82
C GLN A 133 -4.71 15.71 -6.03
N LEU A 134 -5.25 16.07 -7.20
CA LEU A 134 -4.46 16.17 -8.42
C LEU A 134 -3.92 17.58 -8.60
N VAL A 135 -2.62 17.70 -8.88
CA VAL A 135 -1.98 18.97 -9.21
C VAL A 135 -1.97 19.14 -10.72
N MET A 136 -2.56 20.22 -11.22
CA MET A 136 -2.60 20.55 -12.65
C MET A 136 -1.19 20.58 -13.26
N GLY A 137 -1.02 19.92 -14.40
CA GLY A 137 0.27 19.79 -15.10
C GLY A 137 1.27 18.82 -14.44
N SER A 138 0.80 17.89 -13.61
CA SER A 138 1.66 16.90 -12.93
C SER A 138 1.22 15.46 -13.24
N ASN A 139 2.14 14.51 -13.12
CA ASN A 139 1.86 13.08 -13.12
C ASN A 139 2.10 12.51 -11.71
N LEU A 140 1.03 12.01 -11.09
CA LEU A 140 0.98 11.64 -9.68
C LEU A 140 0.65 10.16 -9.49
N PHE A 141 1.27 9.54 -8.50
CA PHE A 141 0.99 8.18 -8.07
C PHE A 141 0.42 8.18 -6.65
N PHE A 142 -0.65 7.42 -6.44
CA PHE A 142 -1.35 7.30 -5.16
C PHE A 142 -1.44 5.84 -4.76
N ASP A 143 -0.97 5.50 -3.56
CA ASP A 143 -1.09 4.15 -2.99
C ASP A 143 -2.02 4.18 -1.79
N ARG A 144 -3.02 3.28 -1.76
CA ARG A 144 -3.98 3.16 -0.66
C ARG A 144 -3.29 2.86 0.68
N ARG A 145 -2.11 2.22 0.66
CA ARG A 145 -1.33 1.96 1.88
C ARG A 145 -0.98 3.23 2.66
N ASN A 146 -0.93 4.37 1.96
CA ASN A 146 -0.60 5.66 2.54
C ASN A 146 -1.85 6.50 2.84
N SER A 147 -3.05 5.99 2.59
CA SER A 147 -4.30 6.68 2.90
C SER A 147 -4.52 6.70 4.42
N ALA A 148 -4.92 7.86 4.94
CA ALA A 148 -5.35 8.04 6.32
C ALA A 148 -6.79 8.56 6.34
N ASP A 149 -7.51 8.29 7.42
CA ASP A 149 -8.91 8.68 7.54
C ASP A 149 -9.07 10.20 7.47
N ASN A 150 -10.04 10.65 6.67
CA ASN A 150 -10.38 12.06 6.47
C ASN A 150 -9.23 12.94 5.95
N LEU A 151 -8.20 12.35 5.32
CA LEU A 151 -7.10 13.08 4.70
C LEU A 151 -6.94 12.66 3.24
N PRO A 152 -6.52 13.58 2.36
CA PRO A 152 -6.16 13.23 1.00
C PRO A 152 -4.94 12.29 1.02
N THR A 153 -4.96 11.29 0.15
CA THR A 153 -3.87 10.33 0.03
C THR A 153 -2.62 11.03 -0.48
N PRO A 154 -1.46 10.87 0.18
CA PRO A 154 -0.21 11.45 -0.29
C PRO A 154 0.12 10.99 -1.71
N SER A 155 0.51 11.93 -2.55
CA SER A 155 0.97 11.65 -3.92
C SER A 155 2.48 11.59 -3.99
N THR A 156 3.01 10.74 -4.86
CA THR A 156 4.38 10.83 -5.36
C THR A 156 4.34 11.42 -6.76
N SER A 157 5.04 12.52 -7.01
CA SER A 157 5.15 13.10 -8.34
C SER A 157 6.34 12.50 -9.09
N ILE A 158 6.17 12.25 -10.39
CA ILE A 158 7.30 12.03 -11.31
C ILE A 158 7.56 13.39 -11.97
N ALA A 159 8.17 14.31 -11.25
CA ALA A 159 8.79 15.48 -11.86
C ALA A 159 10.23 15.07 -12.22
N ASN A 160 10.59 15.15 -13.51
CA ASN A 160 11.95 14.95 -14.07
C ASN A 160 13.03 14.52 -13.05
N GLY A 161 13.10 13.21 -12.74
CA GLY A 161 14.24 12.61 -12.05
C GLY A 161 14.45 12.96 -10.57
N THR A 162 13.58 13.70 -9.89
CA THR A 162 13.65 13.89 -8.44
C THR A 162 12.29 13.63 -7.80
N VAL A 163 12.25 12.62 -6.92
CA VAL A 163 11.11 12.34 -6.05
C VAL A 163 11.02 13.42 -4.98
N ASP A 164 10.48 14.57 -5.34
CA ASP A 164 10.11 15.60 -4.38
C ASP A 164 8.80 15.18 -3.71
N ALA A 165 8.95 14.42 -2.63
CA ALA A 165 7.90 14.25 -1.63
C ALA A 165 7.62 15.62 -1.02
N GLN A 166 6.53 16.26 -1.42
CA GLN A 166 6.13 17.53 -0.83
C GLN A 166 5.62 17.31 0.61
N PRO A 167 6.23 17.94 1.64
CA PRO A 167 5.76 17.84 3.01
C PRO A 167 4.73 18.94 3.32
N ALA A 168 3.58 18.56 3.87
CA ALA A 168 2.75 19.48 4.63
C ALA A 168 3.21 19.47 6.10
N SER A 169 3.92 20.53 6.47
CA SER A 169 4.24 21.12 7.78
C SER A 169 3.94 20.38 9.11
N GLY A 170 4.99 20.21 9.93
CA GLY A 170 4.95 20.53 11.38
C GLY A 170 5.51 19.50 12.39
N MET A 171 6.74 19.73 12.88
CA MET A 171 7.39 19.27 14.15
C MET A 171 7.49 17.75 14.45
N ASN A 172 8.61 17.16 14.89
CA ASN A 172 9.67 17.66 15.75
C ASN A 172 10.96 16.83 15.55
N THR A 173 12.11 17.49 15.67
CA THR A 173 13.47 16.96 15.50
C THR A 173 13.88 15.99 16.60
N VAL A 174 14.34 14.78 16.23
CA VAL A 174 15.41 14.09 16.96
C VAL A 174 16.58 13.93 15.99
N GLN A 175 17.52 14.85 16.15
CA GLN A 175 18.87 14.81 15.62
C GLN A 175 19.60 13.62 16.24
N GLN A 176 20.11 12.69 15.44
CA GLN A 176 21.27 11.89 15.84
C GLN A 176 22.31 11.91 14.73
N ASN A 177 23.48 12.43 15.12
CA ASN A 177 24.56 12.88 14.28
C ASN A 177 25.32 11.73 13.62
N GLN A 178 25.79 12.04 12.42
CA GLN A 178 26.69 11.28 11.57
C GLN A 178 28.07 11.09 12.24
N ALA A 179 28.63 9.89 12.09
CA ALA A 179 30.07 9.68 12.06
C ALA A 179 30.40 9.04 10.70
N ALA A 180 31.17 9.79 9.90
CA ALA A 180 31.57 9.42 8.56
C ALA A 180 32.68 8.36 8.56
N SER A 181 32.54 7.35 7.71
CA SER A 181 33.65 6.60 7.12
C SER A 181 33.23 6.14 5.72
N ALA A 182 34.10 6.38 4.75
CA ALA A 182 33.87 6.36 3.32
C ALA A 182 33.51 4.97 2.75
N ALA A 183 32.39 4.90 2.03
CA ALA A 183 32.18 4.16 0.79
C ALA A 183 30.84 4.61 0.18
N ALA A 184 30.81 4.93 -1.11
CA ALA A 184 29.61 5.44 -1.79
C ALA A 184 28.43 4.45 -1.68
N PRO A 185 27.21 4.87 -1.33
CA PRO A 185 26.05 4.00 -1.42
C PRO A 185 25.59 3.99 -2.88
N THR A 186 25.91 2.94 -3.62
CA THR A 186 25.18 2.59 -4.85
C THR A 186 23.73 2.36 -4.43
N SER A 187 22.87 3.36 -4.69
CA SER A 187 21.44 3.29 -4.42
C SER A 187 20.85 2.15 -5.24
N ILE A 188 20.67 1.00 -4.60
CA ILE A 188 20.03 -0.15 -5.18
C ILE A 188 18.60 0.24 -5.57
N ARG A 189 18.24 0.06 -6.84
CA ARG A 189 16.85 0.23 -7.29
C ARG A 189 16.01 -0.90 -6.70
N VAL A 190 15.12 -0.56 -5.79
CA VAL A 190 14.21 -1.52 -5.14
C VAL A 190 13.00 -1.71 -6.08
N GLY A 191 12.78 -2.95 -6.51
CA GLY A 191 11.59 -3.36 -7.28
C GLY A 191 10.45 -3.85 -6.37
N GLN A 192 9.29 -4.16 -6.95
CA GLN A 192 8.08 -4.50 -6.18
C GLN A 192 8.21 -5.80 -5.37
N SER A 193 9.11 -6.67 -5.81
CA SER A 193 9.33 -8.02 -5.28
C SER A 193 10.59 -8.13 -4.40
N SER A 194 11.29 -7.01 -4.13
CA SER A 194 12.59 -7.02 -3.43
C SER A 194 12.55 -7.69 -2.06
N LYS A 195 11.51 -7.46 -1.26
CA LYS A 195 11.34 -8.07 0.08
C LYS A 195 11.09 -9.58 0.02
N GLU A 196 10.39 -10.05 -1.01
CA GLU A 196 10.14 -11.47 -1.22
C GLU A 196 11.43 -12.19 -1.62
N ILE A 197 12.22 -11.56 -2.47
CA ILE A 197 13.51 -12.06 -2.93
C ILE A 197 14.54 -12.10 -1.80
N GLU A 198 14.58 -11.09 -0.93
CA GLU A 198 15.43 -11.09 0.27
C GLU A 198 15.09 -12.29 1.18
N LYS A 199 13.79 -12.55 1.40
CA LYS A 199 13.34 -13.70 2.20
C LYS A 199 13.69 -15.04 1.55
N LEU A 200 13.59 -15.15 0.21
CA LEU A 200 14.01 -16.34 -0.52
C LEU A 200 15.54 -16.53 -0.44
N ALA A 201 16.32 -15.45 -0.46
CA ALA A 201 17.77 -15.51 -0.37
C ALA A 201 18.23 -15.95 1.03
N GLU A 202 17.55 -15.49 2.08
CA GLU A 202 17.80 -15.93 3.46
C GLU A 202 17.59 -17.45 3.62
N GLN A 203 16.60 -18.03 2.92
CA GLN A 203 16.40 -19.49 2.89
C GLN A 203 17.59 -20.24 2.26
N GLN A 204 18.37 -19.58 1.40
CA GLN A 204 19.62 -20.10 0.83
C GLN A 204 20.88 -19.66 1.60
N SER A 205 20.70 -19.24 2.85
CA SER A 205 21.77 -18.71 3.72
C SER A 205 22.50 -17.49 3.14
N CYS A 206 21.85 -16.75 2.24
CA CYS A 206 22.37 -15.50 1.69
C CYS A 206 21.72 -14.33 2.43
N LYS A 207 22.51 -13.64 3.25
CA LYS A 207 22.13 -12.35 3.87
C LYS A 207 22.80 -11.23 3.10
N SER A 208 22.09 -10.14 2.81
CA SER A 208 22.62 -8.98 2.07
C SER A 208 22.50 -7.73 2.95
N GLU A 209 23.53 -6.88 3.00
CA GLU A 209 23.44 -5.57 3.66
C GLU A 209 22.65 -4.55 2.83
N GLN A 210 22.55 -4.80 1.52
CA GLN A 210 22.02 -3.84 0.55
C GLN A 210 20.65 -4.27 -0.01
N GLY A 211 20.19 -5.49 0.33
CA GLY A 211 18.94 -6.07 -0.15
C GLY A 211 19.03 -6.63 -1.57
N ALA A 212 17.86 -6.88 -2.18
CA ALA A 212 17.75 -7.35 -3.56
C ALA A 212 17.60 -6.17 -4.53
N GLY A 213 18.55 -6.04 -5.46
CA GLY A 213 18.60 -4.94 -6.41
C GLY A 213 18.04 -5.25 -7.78
N LEU A 214 17.11 -4.43 -8.24
CA LEU A 214 16.49 -4.52 -9.56
C LEU A 214 17.50 -4.16 -10.65
N VAL A 215 17.73 -5.10 -11.56
CA VAL A 215 18.61 -4.98 -12.72
C VAL A 215 17.80 -4.67 -13.98
N SER A 216 16.56 -5.14 -14.07
CA SER A 216 15.66 -4.84 -15.20
C SER A 216 14.96 -3.49 -15.06
N GLN A 217 14.24 -3.08 -16.11
CA GLN A 217 13.25 -2.00 -16.00
C GLN A 217 12.13 -2.47 -15.05
N ASN A 218 11.64 -1.56 -14.19
CA ASN A 218 10.52 -1.84 -13.30
C ASN A 218 9.25 -2.02 -14.13
N GLY A 219 8.61 -3.19 -14.03
CA GLY A 219 7.49 -3.54 -14.88
C GLY A 219 6.56 -4.58 -14.25
N PRO A 220 5.27 -4.62 -14.63
CA PRO A 220 4.26 -5.47 -14.00
C PRO A 220 4.37 -6.95 -14.36
N THR A 221 5.10 -7.29 -15.42
CA THR A 221 5.16 -8.66 -15.97
C THR A 221 6.48 -9.37 -15.72
N LYS A 222 7.61 -8.64 -15.70
CA LYS A 222 8.95 -9.23 -15.55
C LYS A 222 9.88 -8.29 -14.78
N GLU A 223 10.54 -8.84 -13.76
CA GLU A 223 11.58 -8.16 -12.98
C GLU A 223 12.79 -9.09 -12.76
N ASP A 224 14.00 -8.61 -13.04
CA ASP A 224 15.26 -9.33 -12.80
C ASP A 224 16.05 -8.64 -11.69
N TYR A 225 16.55 -9.41 -10.72
CA TYR A 225 17.25 -8.90 -9.54
C TYR A 225 18.62 -9.55 -9.31
N LYS A 226 19.48 -8.83 -8.61
CA LYS A 226 20.76 -9.31 -8.09
C LYS A 226 20.87 -9.03 -6.61
N ILE A 227 21.45 -9.98 -5.87
CA ILE A 227 21.63 -9.92 -4.43
C ILE A 227 23.11 -10.18 -4.16
N ASN A 228 23.78 -9.26 -3.49
CA ASN A 228 25.14 -9.45 -3.03
C ASN A 228 25.09 -9.96 -1.58
N CYS A 229 25.44 -11.22 -1.39
CA CYS A 229 25.46 -11.84 -0.08
C CYS A 229 26.71 -11.38 0.69
N ILE A 230 26.61 -11.30 2.01
CA ILE A 230 27.71 -10.97 2.93
C ILE A 230 28.84 -12.00 2.85
N ASP A 231 28.53 -13.24 2.51
CA ASP A 231 29.50 -14.32 2.33
C ASP A 231 30.23 -14.28 0.96
N GLY A 232 30.01 -13.24 0.17
CA GLY A 232 30.65 -13.02 -1.13
C GLY A 232 29.95 -13.71 -2.30
N ARG A 233 28.87 -14.48 -2.07
CA ARG A 233 28.06 -15.05 -3.15
C ARG A 233 27.18 -13.97 -3.80
N GLN A 234 26.93 -14.11 -5.10
CA GLN A 234 25.93 -13.31 -5.80
C GLN A 234 24.77 -14.20 -6.25
N LEU A 235 23.56 -13.91 -5.80
CA LEU A 235 22.34 -14.57 -6.27
C LEU A 235 21.65 -13.71 -7.32
N ALA A 236 21.03 -14.37 -8.29
CA ALA A 236 20.13 -13.74 -9.24
C ALA A 236 18.70 -14.23 -9.00
N ALA A 237 17.72 -13.34 -9.14
CA ALA A 237 16.31 -13.70 -9.06
C ALA A 237 15.60 -13.27 -10.34
N HIS A 238 14.76 -14.15 -10.87
CA HIS A 238 13.88 -13.87 -11.99
C HIS A 238 12.44 -13.93 -11.53
N CYS A 239 11.70 -12.83 -11.70
CA CYS A 239 10.29 -12.74 -11.34
C CYS A 239 9.44 -12.52 -12.58
N GLU A 240 8.48 -13.41 -12.82
CA GLU A 240 7.49 -13.29 -13.88
C GLU A 240 6.09 -13.31 -13.26
N TYR A 241 5.24 -12.31 -13.55
CA TYR A 241 3.91 -12.16 -12.93
C TYR A 241 3.91 -12.32 -11.39
N ARG A 242 4.94 -11.78 -10.70
CA ARG A 242 5.19 -11.88 -9.25
C ARG A 242 5.58 -13.28 -8.74
N GLN A 243 5.85 -14.24 -9.61
CA GLN A 243 6.44 -15.52 -9.23
C GLN A 243 7.95 -15.44 -9.35
N CYS A 244 8.64 -15.34 -8.22
CA CYS A 244 10.08 -15.17 -8.17
C CYS A 244 10.79 -16.52 -7.98
N THR A 245 11.82 -16.75 -8.80
CA THR A 245 12.69 -17.92 -8.69
C THR A 245 14.13 -17.45 -8.52
N LEU A 246 14.84 -18.04 -7.55
CA LEU A 246 16.27 -17.81 -7.38
C LEU A 246 17.06 -18.75 -8.28
N SER A 247 17.96 -18.18 -9.06
CA SER A 247 19.00 -18.94 -9.74
C SER A 247 20.19 -19.14 -8.80
N PRO A 248 20.79 -20.33 -8.76
CA PRO A 248 21.92 -20.61 -7.87
C PRO A 248 23.11 -19.70 -8.19
N ALA A 249 23.85 -19.32 -7.15
CA ALA A 249 24.96 -18.38 -7.24
C ALA A 249 26.01 -18.83 -8.26
N THR A 250 26.27 -18.02 -9.27
CA THR A 250 27.49 -18.15 -10.06
C THR A 250 28.63 -17.59 -9.21
N SER A 251 29.47 -18.46 -8.66
CA SER A 251 30.69 -18.05 -7.96
C SER A 251 31.50 -17.13 -8.87
N THR A 252 31.65 -15.87 -8.50
CA THR A 252 32.54 -14.94 -9.20
C THR A 252 33.96 -15.31 -8.77
N GLN A 253 34.72 -15.97 -9.65
CA GLN A 253 36.19 -16.08 -9.51
C GLN A 253 36.84 -14.74 -9.86
#